data_AF-U3AL87-F1
#
_entry.id   AF-U3AL87-F1
#
_cell.length_a   1.000
_cell.length_b   1.000
_cell.length_c   1.000
_cell.angle_alpha   90.00
_cell.angle_beta   90.00
_cell.angle_gamma   90.00
#
_symmetry.space_group_name_H-M   'P 1'
#
loop_
_entity.id
_entity.type
_entity.pdbx_description
1 polymer ?
#
loop_
_entity_poly.entity_id
_entity_poly.type
_entity_poly.pdbx_seq_one_letter_code
_entity_poly.pdbx_strand_id
1 'polypeptide(L)'
;MTIPKLEVKGETLINVPTDKLILLELGLSENEATVAIEQYEQQQELKKTRHHRQHLLIQADHLVNQAMDRELDPEPFRTYRQQLRDITQPFKPYSEIEWPDKPVLPE
;
A
#
# COMPACT_ATOMS: atom_id res chain seq x y z
N MET A 1 7.92 -2.18 -16.84
CA MET A 1 6.62 -1.97 -16.17
C MET A 1 5.86 -0.90 -16.95
N THR A 2 4.56 -0.70 -16.70
CA THR A 2 3.76 0.30 -17.43
C THR A 2 2.93 1.16 -16.49
N ILE A 3 3.01 2.48 -16.67
CA ILE A 3 2.14 3.48 -16.05
C ILE A 3 0.74 3.32 -16.69
N PRO A 4 -0.30 2.95 -15.93
CA PRO A 4 -1.62 2.66 -16.49
C PRO A 4 -2.25 3.87 -17.18
N LYS A 5 -2.00 5.07 -16.66
CA LYS A 5 -2.54 6.32 -17.16
C LYS A 5 -1.53 7.45 -16.90
N LEU A 6 -1.18 8.21 -17.93
CA LEU A 6 -0.27 9.35 -17.86
C LEU A 6 -0.82 10.49 -18.71
N GLU A 7 -0.81 11.72 -18.20
CA GLU A 7 -1.20 12.90 -18.96
C GLU A 7 0.04 13.58 -19.52
N VAL A 8 0.07 13.79 -20.83
CA VAL A 8 1.20 14.37 -21.55
C VAL A 8 0.65 15.42 -22.51
N LYS A 9 1.04 16.69 -22.33
CA LYS A 9 0.61 17.81 -23.20
C LYS A 9 -0.92 17.93 -23.40
N GLY A 10 -1.70 17.53 -22.40
CA GLY A 10 -3.18 17.55 -22.46
C GLY A 10 -3.81 16.30 -23.09
N GLU A 11 -3.01 15.32 -23.50
CA GLU A 11 -3.47 14.01 -23.95
C GLU A 11 -3.30 12.96 -22.84
N THR A 12 -4.31 12.10 -22.66
CA THR A 12 -4.22 10.96 -21.74
C THR A 12 -3.69 9.74 -22.48
N LEU A 13 -2.51 9.29 -22.11
CA LEU A 13 -1.91 8.05 -22.57
C LEU A 13 -2.23 6.90 -21.62
N ILE A 14 -2.40 5.70 -22.17
CA ILE A 14 -2.75 4.49 -21.43
C ILE A 14 -1.63 3.45 -21.60
N ASN A 15 -1.29 2.74 -20.53
CA ASN A 15 -0.26 1.68 -20.52
C ASN A 15 1.11 2.15 -21.03
N VAL A 16 1.56 3.33 -20.59
CA VAL A 16 2.83 3.92 -21.00
C VAL A 16 3.99 3.18 -20.34
N PRO A 17 5.02 2.73 -21.09
CA PRO A 17 6.21 2.12 -20.50
C PRO A 17 6.89 3.04 -19.49
N THR A 18 7.42 2.48 -18.40
CA THR A 18 8.26 3.19 -17.42
C THR A 18 9.69 3.43 -17.93
N ASP A 19 9.91 3.39 -19.24
CA ASP A 19 11.21 3.64 -19.85
C ASP A 19 11.37 5.14 -20.07
N LYS A 20 12.43 5.70 -19.46
CA LYS A 20 12.72 7.14 -19.54
C LYS A 20 12.90 7.62 -20.98
N LEU A 21 13.49 6.82 -21.87
CA LEU A 21 13.68 7.20 -23.28
C LEU A 21 12.33 7.35 -23.98
N ILE A 22 11.40 6.42 -23.75
CA ILE A 22 10.05 6.46 -24.33
C ILE A 22 9.28 7.68 -23.80
N LEU A 23 9.40 8.01 -22.51
CA LEU A 23 8.75 9.18 -21.93
C LEU A 23 9.28 10.50 -22.55
N LEU A 24 10.58 10.58 -22.80
CA LEU A 24 11.19 11.72 -23.49
C LEU A 24 10.71 11.83 -24.95
N GLU A 25 10.60 10.71 -25.66
CA GLU A 25 10.05 10.66 -27.04
C GLU A 25 8.58 11.08 -27.10
N LEU A 26 7.79 10.71 -26.09
CA LEU A 26 6.40 11.16 -25.92
C LEU A 26 6.30 12.67 -25.60
N GLY A 27 7.44 13.31 -25.33
CA GLY A 27 7.58 14.75 -25.18
C GLY A 27 7.47 15.25 -23.75
N LEU A 28 7.67 14.39 -22.75
CA LEU A 28 7.95 14.82 -21.38
C LEU A 28 9.37 15.39 -21.31
N SER A 29 9.57 16.35 -20.41
CA SER A 29 10.91 16.73 -19.98
C SER A 29 11.55 15.64 -19.10
N GLU A 30 12.86 15.72 -18.93
CA GLU A 30 13.60 14.78 -18.10
C GLU A 30 13.10 14.73 -16.64
N ASN A 31 12.72 15.89 -16.11
CA ASN A 31 12.18 16.01 -14.76
C ASN A 31 10.79 15.38 -14.65
N GLU A 32 9.90 15.67 -15.60
CA GLU A 32 8.54 15.10 -15.62
C GLU A 32 8.57 13.57 -15.76
N ALA A 33 9.44 13.05 -16.63
CA ALA A 33 9.61 11.61 -16.80
C ALA A 33 10.09 10.94 -15.51
N THR A 34 11.06 11.54 -14.82
CA THR A 34 11.59 11.03 -13.55
C THR A 34 10.52 11.04 -12.46
N VAL A 35 9.81 12.15 -12.29
CA VAL A 35 8.72 12.28 -11.31
C VAL A 35 7.59 11.28 -11.61
N ALA A 36 7.22 11.08 -12.87
CA ALA A 36 6.18 10.13 -13.25
C ALA A 36 6.56 8.68 -12.89
N ILE A 37 7.81 8.30 -13.12
CA ILE A 37 8.34 6.98 -12.74
C ILE A 37 8.33 6.82 -11.22
N GLU A 38 8.89 7.79 -10.48
CA GLU A 38 8.96 7.74 -9.01
C GLU A 38 7.56 7.65 -8.38
N GLN A 39 6.61 8.48 -8.85
CA GLN A 39 5.24 8.44 -8.37
C GLN A 39 4.57 7.09 -8.65
N TYR A 40 4.80 6.52 -9.83
CA TYR A 40 4.28 5.21 -10.17
C TYR A 40 4.85 4.12 -9.26
N GLU A 41 6.16 4.13 -9.00
CA GLU A 41 6.82 3.19 -8.10
C GLU A 41 6.29 3.29 -6.67
N GLN A 42 6.16 4.52 -6.14
CA GLN A 42 5.57 4.76 -4.82
C GLN A 42 4.14 4.23 -4.73
N GLN A 43 3.33 4.42 -5.79
CA GLN A 43 1.98 3.86 -5.85
C GLN A 43 1.97 2.32 -5.86
N GLN A 44 2.93 1.68 -6.55
CA GLN A 44 3.05 0.23 -6.53
C GLN A 44 3.43 -0.29 -5.13
N GLU A 45 4.39 0.35 -4.46
CA GLU A 45 4.77 0.00 -3.10
C GLU A 45 3.60 0.17 -2.13
N LEU A 46 2.89 1.30 -2.20
CA LEU A 46 1.71 1.54 -1.39
C LEU A 46 0.60 0.50 -1.66
N LYS A 47 0.45 0.06 -2.92
CA LYS A 47 -0.50 -0.99 -3.29
C LYS A 47 -0.13 -2.32 -2.66
N LYS A 48 1.15 -2.72 -2.68
CA LYS A 48 1.63 -3.94 -1.99
C LYS A 48 1.32 -3.87 -0.49
N THR A 49 1.64 -2.74 0.15
CA THR A 49 1.34 -2.49 1.56
C THR A 49 -0.15 -2.64 1.86
N ARG A 50 -1.00 -1.96 1.07
CA ARG A 50 -2.45 -2.00 1.25
C ARG A 50 -3.01 -3.40 1.09
N HIS A 51 -2.50 -4.17 0.11
CA HIS A 51 -2.89 -5.54 -0.14
C HIS A 51 -2.53 -6.45 1.03
N HIS A 52 -1.28 -6.43 1.50
CA HIS A 52 -0.84 -7.23 2.65
C HIS A 52 -1.63 -6.86 3.92
N ARG A 53 -1.75 -5.55 4.21
CA ARG A 53 -2.51 -5.02 5.34
C ARG A 53 -3.97 -5.48 5.33
N GLN A 54 -4.60 -5.56 4.15
CA GLN A 54 -6.00 -6.01 4.05
C GLN A 54 -6.19 -7.42 4.61
N HIS A 55 -5.28 -8.35 4.30
CA HIS A 55 -5.33 -9.71 4.84
C HIS A 55 -5.17 -9.71 6.37
N LEU A 56 -4.25 -8.91 6.91
CA LEU A 56 -4.04 -8.81 8.36
C LEU A 56 -5.24 -8.19 9.08
N LEU A 57 -5.88 -7.18 8.48
CA LEU A 57 -7.09 -6.56 9.04
C LEU A 57 -8.26 -7.53 9.14
N ILE A 58 -8.45 -8.40 8.14
CA ILE A 58 -9.48 -9.45 8.17
C ILE A 58 -9.20 -10.43 9.32
N GLN A 59 -7.93 -10.86 9.47
CA GLN A 59 -7.55 -11.74 10.58
C GLN A 59 -7.75 -11.08 11.94
N ALA A 60 -7.39 -9.80 12.08
CA ALA A 60 -7.59 -9.04 13.30
C ALA A 60 -9.08 -8.94 13.66
N ASP A 61 -9.95 -8.73 12.67
CA ASP A 61 -11.40 -8.68 12.86
C ASP A 61 -11.95 -10.04 13.36
N HIS A 62 -11.48 -11.15 12.78
CA HIS A 62 -11.81 -12.49 13.26
C HIS A 62 -11.37 -12.72 14.71
N LEU A 63 -10.18 -12.25 15.10
CA LEU A 63 -9.70 -12.38 16.47
C LEU A 63 -10.53 -11.58 17.47
N VAL A 64 -10.95 -10.35 17.09
CA VAL A 64 -11.86 -9.54 17.91
C VAL A 64 -13.17 -10.30 18.15
N ASN A 65 -13.76 -10.86 17.09
CA ASN A 65 -15.02 -11.61 17.21
C ASN A 65 -14.84 -12.87 18.06
N GLN A 66 -13.76 -13.64 17.85
CA GLN A 66 -13.46 -14.83 18.66
C GLN A 66 -13.22 -14.51 20.14
N ALA A 67 -12.56 -13.39 20.45
CA ALA A 67 -12.39 -12.96 21.84
C ALA A 67 -13.75 -12.65 22.48
N MET A 68 -14.62 -11.93 21.77
CA MET A 68 -15.97 -11.62 22.25
C MET A 68 -16.83 -12.87 22.45
N ASP A 69 -16.79 -13.83 21.51
CA ASP A 69 -17.53 -15.09 21.61
C ASP A 69 -17.09 -15.94 22.82
N ARG A 70 -15.83 -15.78 23.26
CA ARG A 70 -15.25 -16.47 24.42
C ARG A 70 -15.32 -15.65 25.71
N GLU A 71 -16.02 -14.51 25.71
CA GLU A 71 -16.07 -13.57 26.83
C GLU A 71 -14.67 -13.10 27.32
N LEU A 72 -13.69 -13.08 26.40
CA LEU A 72 -12.35 -12.56 26.62
C LEU A 72 -12.26 -11.06 26.30
N ASP A 73 -11.23 -10.39 26.80
CA ASP A 73 -10.98 -8.98 26.48
C ASP A 73 -10.61 -8.80 24.99
N PRO A 74 -11.43 -8.08 24.19
CA PRO A 74 -11.15 -7.84 22.78
C PRO A 74 -10.11 -6.73 22.54
N GLU A 75 -9.71 -5.97 23.56
CA GLU A 75 -8.92 -4.74 23.41
C GLU A 75 -7.53 -4.95 22.77
N PRO A 76 -6.76 -6.01 23.08
CA PRO A 76 -5.48 -6.26 22.41
C PRO A 76 -5.64 -6.44 20.89
N PHE A 77 -6.73 -7.10 20.47
CA PHE A 77 -7.02 -7.35 19.05
C PHE A 77 -7.49 -6.07 18.33
N ARG A 78 -8.22 -5.18 19.03
CA ARG A 78 -8.60 -3.86 18.51
C ARG A 78 -7.40 -2.95 18.34
N THR A 79 -6.49 -2.96 19.31
CA THR A 79 -5.23 -2.19 19.25
C THR A 79 -4.38 -2.67 18.09
N TYR A 80 -4.20 -3.99 17.93
CA TYR A 80 -3.50 -4.57 16.78
C TYR A 80 -4.11 -4.12 15.44
N ARG A 81 -5.45 -4.15 15.33
CA ARG A 81 -6.16 -3.68 14.13
C ARG A 81 -5.90 -2.20 13.85
N GLN A 82 -5.84 -1.37 14.89
CA GLN A 82 -5.58 0.06 14.74
C GLN A 82 -4.13 0.31 14.30
N GLN A 83 -3.15 -0.37 14.90
CA GLN A 83 -1.74 -0.32 14.47
C GLN A 83 -1.59 -0.68 13.00
N LEU A 84 -2.27 -1.73 12.53
CA LEU A 84 -2.28 -2.09 11.10
C LEU A 84 -2.81 -0.98 10.19
N ARG A 85 -3.81 -0.20 10.63
CA ARG A 85 -4.36 0.93 9.86
C ARG A 85 -3.35 2.07 9.79
N ASP A 86 -2.62 2.31 10.88
CA ASP A 86 -1.73 3.46 11.02
C ASP A 86 -0.40 3.29 10.28
N ILE A 87 0.01 2.05 9.95
CA ILE A 87 1.19 1.74 9.12
C ILE A 87 1.20 2.48 7.79
N THR A 88 0.02 2.76 7.21
CA THR A 88 -0.08 3.43 5.90
C THR A 88 -0.11 4.96 5.96
N GLN A 89 -0.03 5.58 7.14
CA GLN A 89 -0.06 7.04 7.27
C GLN A 89 1.23 7.72 6.78
N PRO A 90 2.45 7.31 7.22
CA PRO A 90 3.67 7.70 6.54
C PRO A 90 3.91 6.81 5.31
N PHE A 91 4.33 7.40 4.19
CA PHE A 91 4.84 6.60 3.08
C PHE A 91 6.17 5.94 3.49
N LYS A 92 6.21 4.61 3.44
CA LYS A 92 7.42 3.80 3.56
C LYS A 92 7.42 2.74 2.45
N PRO A 93 8.58 2.43 1.85
CA PRO A 93 8.72 1.26 0.97
C PRO A 93 8.22 0.00 1.66
N TYR A 94 7.61 -0.93 0.92
CA TYR A 94 6.99 -2.12 1.52
C TYR A 94 8.00 -2.95 2.34
N SER A 95 9.25 -3.00 1.90
CA SER A 95 10.35 -3.70 2.57
C SER A 95 10.77 -3.09 3.91
N GLU A 96 10.46 -1.82 4.16
CA GLU A 96 10.81 -1.09 5.38
C GLU A 96 9.65 -1.03 6.38
N ILE A 97 8.54 -1.70 6.07
CA ILE A 97 7.38 -1.74 6.95
C ILE A 97 7.61 -2.76 8.05
N GLU A 98 7.66 -2.25 9.27
CA GLU A 98 7.57 -3.05 10.49
C GLU A 98 6.10 -3.34 10.79
N TRP A 99 5.71 -4.61 10.66
CA TRP A 99 4.36 -5.06 10.96
C TRP A 99 4.22 -5.35 12.46
N PRO A 100 3.12 -4.92 13.10
CA PRO A 100 2.89 -5.19 14.51
C PRO A 100 2.77 -6.69 14.77
N ASP A 101 3.18 -7.12 15.95
CA ASP A 101 3.05 -8.50 16.37
C ASP A 101 1.58 -8.87 16.57
N LYS A 102 1.20 -10.03 16.03
CA LYS A 102 -0.17 -10.53 16.11
C LYS A 102 -0.45 -11.03 17.54
N PRO A 103 -1.45 -10.48 18.24
CA PRO A 103 -1.85 -10.98 19.55
C PRO A 103 -2.43 -12.40 19.45
N VAL A 104 -2.21 -13.20 20.48
CA VAL A 104 -2.63 -14.60 20.56
C VAL A 104 -3.84 -14.72 21.47
N LEU A 105 -4.81 -15.55 21.08
CA LEU A 105 -5.92 -15.89 21.96
C LEU A 105 -5.42 -16.82 23.08
N PRO A 106 -5.78 -16.57 24.34
CA PRO A 106 -5.60 -17.52 25.43
C PRO A 106 -6.16 -18.91 25.07
N GLU A 107 -5.47 -19.96 25.51
CA GLU A 107 -5.91 -21.36 25.39
C GLU A 107 -7.14 -21.67 26.23
#